data_AF-A0A401KH54-F1
#
_entry.id   AF-A0A401KH54-F1
#
_cell.length_a   1.000
_cell.length_b   1.000
_cell.length_c   1.000
_cell.angle_alpha   90.00
_cell.angle_beta   90.00
_cell.angle_gamma   90.00
#
_symmetry.space_group_name_H-M   'P 1'
#
loop_
_entity.id
_entity.type
_entity.pdbx_description
1 polymer ?
#
loop_
_entity_poly.entity_id
_entity_poly.type
_entity_poly.pdbx_seq_one_letter_code
_entity_poly.pdbx_strand_id
1 'polypeptide(L)'
;MSRRRASHSESLGLSSTMNEALAYPFSGMQQSNAPQRRGPIEGPNGRRLIRRVTWRSSTYKLMACLWVLGVFYIVWLIRDVFYYPFYASSRQPVTSKDANDLLAPYVGRQECDISSLSLFSPPQPGDGERAPGNPYCQSRDALLNAMSNGGRHGFDAAYTSQGKCHIDCFAPRCSYRWFTSAEVCDILRKFDGIVFVGDDTLADTYAGFNILLREDLATGSLRDSPVACAYPCGSLQVTRYTRKKAAVPLAGLTLVHLVSTPSVLATINAHNWAGLLTPSVLSGIPHAFLATSSSPAPRGVIEKFRRMVARGVGRNRPVPVILSLSLSTSYSLSTAKSSMDEWLTLAQASGRNTPFLWVGPTAPGLQKDSRDNIHASSWQYSQDAAQEARNRGLDALGMYNATLQADSWDGKHYGEKVALIQAMMVVNWLAAL
;
A
#
# COMPACT_ATOMS: atom_id res chain seq x y z
N MET A 1 51.93 -35.51 -6.87
CA MET A 1 50.65 -36.17 -7.21
C MET A 1 49.91 -35.32 -8.24
N SER A 2 49.32 -35.96 -9.27
CA SER A 2 48.49 -35.45 -10.39
C SER A 2 49.18 -34.55 -11.43
N ARG A 3 49.46 -34.94 -12.70
CA ARG A 3 48.59 -35.29 -13.87
C ARG A 3 47.51 -34.22 -14.15
N ARG A 4 47.25 -33.69 -15.36
CA ARG A 4 47.61 -33.96 -16.77
C ARG A 4 47.23 -32.72 -17.63
N ARG A 5 47.94 -32.52 -18.77
CA ARG A 5 47.57 -31.98 -20.11
C ARG A 5 46.14 -31.47 -20.36
N ALA A 6 45.82 -30.60 -21.33
CA ALA A 6 46.51 -29.68 -22.25
C ALA A 6 45.37 -29.11 -23.15
N SER A 7 45.45 -27.86 -23.58
CA SER A 7 44.62 -27.32 -24.66
C SER A 7 45.47 -26.41 -25.54
N HIS A 8 45.78 -26.86 -26.76
CA HIS A 8 46.19 -26.03 -27.89
C HIS A 8 46.03 -26.82 -29.19
N SER A 9 45.25 -26.28 -30.13
CA SER A 9 45.65 -26.09 -31.52
C SER A 9 44.65 -25.16 -32.22
N GLU A 10 45.20 -24.26 -33.02
CA GLU A 10 44.62 -23.11 -33.70
C GLU A 10 43.85 -23.50 -34.98
N SER A 11 43.04 -22.57 -35.51
CA SER A 11 43.28 -22.02 -36.87
C SER A 11 42.26 -20.94 -37.27
N LEU A 12 42.82 -19.79 -37.69
CA LEU A 12 42.45 -18.95 -38.86
C LEU A 12 40.98 -18.43 -38.91
N GLY A 13 40.66 -17.14 -38.82
CA GLY A 13 41.38 -15.94 -39.27
C GLY A 13 41.05 -15.63 -40.73
N LEU A 14 40.51 -14.42 -40.99
CA LEU A 14 40.13 -13.75 -42.27
C LEU A 14 38.61 -13.72 -42.54
N SER A 15 37.96 -12.67 -43.04
CA SER A 15 38.09 -11.19 -43.06
C SER A 15 36.96 -10.69 -44.00
N SER A 16 36.70 -9.37 -44.03
CA SER A 16 35.97 -8.64 -45.11
C SER A 16 34.43 -8.62 -45.01
N THR A 17 33.79 -7.61 -44.41
CA THR A 17 33.43 -6.26 -44.91
C THR A 17 32.22 -6.17 -45.86
N MET A 18 31.38 -5.17 -45.52
CA MET A 18 30.49 -4.35 -46.36
C MET A 18 28.98 -4.64 -46.37
N ASN A 19 28.28 -3.59 -45.92
CA ASN A 19 26.85 -3.31 -46.04
C ASN A 19 26.45 -3.14 -47.52
N GLU A 20 25.20 -3.47 -47.85
CA GLU A 20 24.42 -2.59 -48.72
C GLU A 20 22.91 -2.81 -48.53
N ALA A 21 22.24 -1.74 -48.14
CA ALA A 21 20.80 -1.57 -48.22
C ALA A 21 20.53 -0.62 -49.39
N LEU A 22 19.58 -0.96 -50.27
CA LEU A 22 18.64 -0.07 -50.99
C LEU A 22 18.16 -0.74 -52.30
N ALA A 23 16.85 -0.95 -52.42
CA ALA A 23 16.00 -0.50 -53.55
C ALA A 23 14.68 -1.31 -53.64
N TYR A 24 13.57 -0.64 -53.33
CA TYR A 24 12.18 -0.97 -53.76
C TYR A 24 12.00 -0.55 -55.25
N PRO A 25 10.92 -0.91 -56.01
CA PRO A 25 9.53 -0.91 -55.57
C PRO A 25 8.50 -1.88 -56.22
N PHE A 26 7.28 -1.77 -55.70
CA PHE A 26 6.00 -2.42 -56.02
C PHE A 26 5.50 -2.28 -57.47
N SER A 27 4.77 -3.32 -57.93
CA SER A 27 3.58 -3.30 -58.80
C SER A 27 2.96 -4.71 -58.69
N GLY A 28 1.71 -4.99 -58.33
CA GLY A 28 0.44 -4.33 -58.63
C GLY A 28 -0.35 -5.25 -59.55
N MET A 29 -1.18 -6.17 -59.03
CA MET A 29 -2.35 -6.65 -59.77
C MET A 29 -3.44 -7.26 -58.88
N GLN A 30 -4.63 -6.71 -59.08
CA GLN A 30 -5.92 -7.02 -58.51
C GLN A 30 -6.56 -8.12 -59.35
N GLN A 31 -6.94 -9.26 -58.77
CA GLN A 31 -8.01 -10.07 -59.36
C GLN A 31 -8.75 -10.96 -58.36
N SER A 32 -10.07 -10.86 -58.50
CA SER A 32 -11.16 -11.59 -57.88
C SER A 32 -11.07 -13.12 -57.96
N ASN A 33 -11.71 -13.77 -56.98
CA ASN A 33 -12.59 -14.95 -57.08
C ASN A 33 -12.24 -16.13 -56.17
N ALA A 34 -13.26 -16.53 -55.41
CA ALA A 34 -13.63 -17.87 -54.91
C ALA A 34 -12.53 -18.83 -54.40
N PRO A 35 -12.77 -19.55 -53.28
CA PRO A 35 -11.89 -20.65 -52.90
C PRO A 35 -12.03 -21.78 -53.92
N GLN A 36 -11.02 -21.95 -54.79
CA GLN A 36 -10.90 -23.15 -55.60
C GLN A 36 -10.73 -24.35 -54.66
N ARG A 37 -11.79 -25.17 -54.56
CA ARG A 37 -11.72 -26.52 -54.01
C ARG A 37 -10.67 -27.30 -54.79
N ARG A 38 -9.49 -27.51 -54.20
CA ARG A 38 -8.47 -28.41 -54.72
C ARG A 38 -9.07 -29.81 -54.82
N GLY A 39 -9.27 -30.28 -56.04
CA GLY A 39 -9.58 -31.68 -56.33
C GLY A 39 -8.44 -32.60 -55.90
N PRO A 40 -8.69 -33.91 -55.79
CA PRO A 40 -7.67 -34.88 -55.41
C PRO A 40 -6.49 -34.84 -56.39
N ILE A 41 -5.26 -34.88 -55.88
CA ILE A 41 -4.05 -34.91 -56.68
C ILE A 41 -4.00 -36.26 -57.42
N GLU A 42 -4.25 -36.22 -58.73
CA GLU A 42 -4.14 -37.37 -59.63
C GLU A 42 -2.69 -37.47 -60.16
N GLY A 43 -2.11 -38.67 -60.05
CA GLY A 43 -0.80 -38.95 -60.63
C GLY A 43 -0.89 -39.24 -62.14
N PRO A 44 0.24 -39.26 -62.86
CA PRO A 44 0.26 -39.59 -64.29
C PRO A 44 -0.35 -40.99 -64.49
N ASN A 45 -1.29 -41.12 -65.43
CA ASN A 45 -2.11 -42.30 -65.74
C ASN A 45 -3.39 -42.52 -64.90
N GLY A 46 -3.94 -41.49 -64.23
CA GLY A 46 -5.31 -41.54 -63.69
C GLY A 46 -5.52 -42.53 -62.53
N ARG A 47 -4.44 -43.04 -61.92
CA ARG A 47 -4.52 -43.89 -60.73
C ARG A 47 -4.56 -43.01 -59.49
N ARG A 48 -5.68 -43.08 -58.77
CA ARG A 48 -5.90 -42.40 -57.48
C ARG A 48 -4.77 -42.76 -56.52
N LEU A 49 -3.96 -41.77 -56.11
CA LEU A 49 -2.91 -41.96 -55.10
C LEU A 49 -3.58 -42.18 -53.74
N ILE A 50 -3.90 -43.45 -53.42
CA ILE A 50 -4.25 -43.83 -52.07
C ILE A 50 -2.97 -43.69 -51.26
N ARG A 51 -2.89 -42.66 -50.42
CA ARG A 51 -1.80 -42.44 -49.47
C ARG A 51 -1.72 -43.70 -48.61
N ARG A 52 -0.79 -44.62 -48.93
CA ARG A 52 -0.52 -45.78 -48.08
C ARG A 52 -0.06 -45.23 -46.74
N VAL A 53 -0.95 -45.25 -45.76
CA VAL A 53 -0.61 -45.00 -44.37
C VAL A 53 0.25 -46.19 -43.96
N THR A 54 1.56 -46.07 -44.18
CA THR A 54 2.48 -47.07 -43.67
C THR A 54 2.40 -46.99 -42.16
N TRP A 55 2.11 -48.12 -41.51
CA TRP A 55 2.03 -48.24 -40.05
C TRP A 55 3.21 -47.52 -39.36
N ARG A 56 4.39 -47.63 -39.98
CA ARG A 56 5.63 -46.97 -39.58
C ARG A 56 5.54 -45.45 -39.51
N SER A 57 4.88 -44.78 -40.45
CA SER A 57 4.70 -43.30 -40.40
C SER A 57 3.65 -42.89 -39.35
N SER A 58 2.63 -43.71 -39.14
CA SER A 58 1.59 -43.45 -38.15
C SER A 58 2.14 -43.58 -36.72
N THR A 59 2.98 -44.58 -36.45
CA THR A 59 3.59 -44.77 -35.13
C THR A 59 4.53 -43.63 -34.75
N TYR A 60 5.32 -43.09 -35.69
CA TYR A 60 6.16 -41.92 -35.42
C TYR A 60 5.32 -40.68 -35.06
N LYS A 61 4.19 -40.46 -35.73
CA LYS A 61 3.29 -39.34 -35.40
C LYS A 61 2.64 -39.50 -34.04
N LEU A 62 2.25 -40.72 -33.68
CA LEU A 62 1.65 -41.03 -32.40
C LEU A 62 2.66 -40.86 -31.26
N MET A 63 3.90 -41.32 -31.44
CA MET A 63 4.99 -41.10 -30.50
C MET A 63 5.35 -39.62 -30.34
N ALA A 64 5.38 -38.86 -31.44
CA ALA A 64 5.62 -37.42 -31.38
C ALA A 64 4.49 -36.69 -30.61
N CYS A 65 3.23 -37.04 -30.85
CA CYS A 65 2.10 -36.48 -30.09
C CYS A 65 2.15 -36.84 -28.60
N LEU A 66 2.47 -38.10 -28.27
CA LEU A 66 2.61 -38.54 -26.87
C LEU A 66 3.76 -37.82 -26.16
N TRP A 67 4.87 -37.58 -26.86
CA TRP A 67 6.00 -36.83 -26.30
C TRP A 67 5.63 -35.38 -25.99
N VAL A 68 4.95 -34.70 -26.92
CA VAL A 68 4.47 -33.31 -26.73
C VAL A 68 3.48 -33.24 -25.56
N LEU A 69 2.55 -34.19 -25.46
CA LEU A 69 1.61 -34.27 -24.33
C LEU A 69 2.35 -34.55 -23.01
N GLY A 70 3.37 -35.39 -23.02
CA GLY A 70 4.22 -35.64 -21.86
C GLY A 70 4.96 -34.39 -21.40
N VAL A 71 5.48 -33.58 -22.32
CA VAL A 71 6.12 -32.29 -22.00
C VAL A 71 5.09 -31.31 -21.42
N PHE A 72 3.90 -31.18 -22.00
CA PHE A 72 2.84 -30.34 -21.43
C PHE A 72 2.39 -30.81 -20.04
N TYR A 73 2.31 -32.13 -19.83
CA TYR A 73 1.98 -32.71 -18.54
C TYR A 73 3.07 -32.44 -17.49
N ILE A 74 4.35 -32.53 -17.87
CA ILE A 74 5.47 -32.16 -16.99
C ILE A 74 5.46 -30.67 -16.67
N VAL A 75 5.23 -29.79 -17.66
CA VAL A 75 5.10 -28.34 -17.44
C VAL A 75 3.90 -28.04 -16.54
N TRP A 76 2.80 -28.77 -16.67
CA TRP A 76 1.64 -28.65 -15.80
C TRP A 76 1.92 -29.13 -14.36
N LEU A 77 2.63 -30.25 -14.19
CA LEU A 77 3.10 -30.73 -12.88
C LEU A 77 4.06 -29.74 -12.22
N ILE A 78 5.01 -29.20 -12.98
CA ILE A 78 5.93 -28.16 -12.53
C ILE A 78 5.15 -26.89 -12.18
N ARG A 79 4.16 -26.50 -12.99
CA ARG A 79 3.28 -25.37 -12.67
C ARG A 79 2.62 -25.58 -11.32
N ASP A 80 2.07 -26.75 -11.03
CA ASP A 80 1.42 -27.01 -9.74
C ASP A 80 2.44 -27.11 -8.59
N VAL A 81 3.65 -27.65 -8.81
CA VAL A 81 4.73 -27.65 -7.79
C VAL A 81 5.26 -26.25 -7.48
N PHE A 82 5.33 -25.35 -8.48
CA PHE A 82 5.82 -23.98 -8.33
C PHE A 82 4.71 -22.93 -8.12
N TYR A 83 3.43 -23.28 -8.24
CA TYR A 83 2.28 -22.47 -7.76
C TYR A 83 1.91 -22.78 -6.30
N TYR A 84 2.56 -23.77 -5.68
CA TYR A 84 2.43 -24.08 -4.26
C TYR A 84 3.46 -23.47 -3.28
N PRO A 85 4.30 -22.46 -3.61
CA PRO A 85 4.78 -21.57 -2.57
C PRO A 85 3.71 -20.48 -2.37
N PHE A 86 3.38 -20.20 -1.12
CA PHE A 86 2.63 -19.02 -0.62
C PHE A 86 1.13 -19.13 -0.31
N TYR A 87 0.44 -20.25 -0.54
CA TYR A 87 -0.83 -20.53 0.18
C TYR A 87 -0.64 -21.64 1.21
N ALA A 88 0.28 -21.41 2.15
CA ALA A 88 0.06 -21.95 3.48
C ALA A 88 -1.11 -21.16 4.09
N SER A 89 -2.35 -21.52 3.75
CA SER A 89 -3.46 -21.30 4.67
C SER A 89 -3.16 -22.17 5.88
N SER A 90 -2.35 -21.64 6.77
CA SER A 90 -2.15 -22.19 8.09
C SER A 90 -3.48 -22.00 8.81
N ARG A 91 -4.43 -22.91 8.59
CA ARG A 91 -5.42 -23.27 9.59
C ARG A 91 -4.67 -23.94 10.74
N GLN A 92 -3.89 -23.15 11.47
CA GLN A 92 -3.43 -23.56 12.76
C GLN A 92 -4.67 -23.61 13.64
N PRO A 93 -4.91 -24.74 14.34
CA PRO A 93 -5.92 -24.75 15.38
C PRO A 93 -5.59 -23.63 16.37
N VAL A 94 -6.64 -22.95 16.85
CA VAL A 94 -6.60 -21.92 17.89
C VAL A 94 -5.90 -22.49 19.13
N THR A 95 -4.57 -22.41 19.17
CA THR A 95 -3.74 -22.81 20.31
C THR A 95 -3.06 -21.56 20.83
N SER A 96 -3.52 -21.05 21.98
CA SER A 96 -2.89 -20.17 23.00
C SER A 96 -1.98 -18.99 22.59
N LYS A 97 -1.67 -18.79 21.30
CA LYS A 97 -0.94 -17.65 20.72
C LYS A 97 -1.82 -16.40 20.58
N ASP A 98 -3.15 -16.57 20.63
CA ASP A 98 -4.11 -15.45 20.58
C ASP A 98 -4.11 -14.59 21.86
N ALA A 99 -3.48 -15.03 22.95
CA ALA A 99 -3.41 -14.24 24.19
C ALA A 99 -2.65 -12.91 24.04
N ASN A 100 -1.82 -12.78 22.98
CA ASN A 100 -1.01 -11.60 22.72
C ASN A 100 -1.45 -10.80 21.47
N ASP A 101 -2.56 -11.18 20.84
CA ASP A 101 -3.09 -10.44 19.68
C ASP A 101 -3.97 -9.28 20.14
N LEU A 102 -3.44 -8.06 20.02
CA LEU A 102 -4.13 -6.83 20.42
C LEU A 102 -5.31 -6.48 19.49
N LEU A 103 -5.39 -7.11 18.31
CA LEU A 103 -6.50 -6.98 17.38
C LEU A 103 -7.52 -8.12 17.49
N ALA A 104 -7.35 -9.05 18.44
CA ALA A 104 -8.33 -10.09 18.72
C ALA A 104 -9.78 -9.58 18.92
N PRO A 105 -10.05 -8.42 19.56
CA PRO A 105 -11.42 -7.94 19.71
C PRO A 105 -12.02 -7.30 18.44
N TYR A 106 -11.24 -7.11 17.37
CA TYR A 106 -11.70 -6.37 16.20
C TYR A 106 -12.63 -7.22 15.34
N VAL A 107 -13.75 -6.64 14.91
CA VAL A 107 -14.69 -7.25 13.97
C VAL A 107 -14.00 -7.42 12.61
N GLY A 108 -14.14 -8.58 11.96
CA GLY A 108 -13.50 -8.82 10.66
C GLY A 108 -12.05 -9.31 10.71
N ARG A 109 -11.48 -9.49 11.92
CA ARG A 109 -10.08 -9.93 12.11
C ARG A 109 -9.76 -11.22 11.35
N GLN A 110 -10.64 -12.22 11.44
CA GLN A 110 -10.42 -13.53 10.83
C GLN A 110 -10.59 -13.48 9.31
N GLU A 111 -11.54 -12.69 8.83
CA GLU A 111 -11.83 -12.50 7.42
C GLU A 111 -10.69 -11.75 6.73
N CYS A 112 -10.16 -10.69 7.36
CA CYS A 112 -9.06 -9.91 6.82
C CYS A 112 -7.68 -10.55 7.02
N ASP A 113 -7.57 -11.57 7.88
CA ASP A 113 -6.29 -12.22 8.27
C ASP A 113 -5.23 -11.20 8.76
N ILE A 114 -5.67 -10.24 9.59
CA ILE A 114 -4.82 -9.21 10.17
C ILE A 114 -4.68 -9.46 11.67
N SER A 115 -3.45 -9.73 12.12
CA SER A 115 -3.13 -9.86 13.55
C SER A 115 -2.16 -8.77 13.98
N SER A 116 -2.22 -8.31 15.24
CA SER A 116 -1.25 -7.31 15.74
C SER A 116 0.20 -7.78 15.60
N LEU A 117 0.44 -9.09 15.70
CA LEU A 117 1.75 -9.72 15.51
C LEU A 117 2.29 -9.60 14.08
N SER A 118 1.41 -9.41 13.10
CA SER A 118 1.78 -9.16 11.69
C SER A 118 2.06 -7.69 11.41
N LEU A 119 1.65 -6.79 12.31
CA LEU A 119 1.76 -5.34 12.13
C LEU A 119 3.00 -4.78 12.82
N PHE A 120 3.28 -5.25 14.03
CA PHE A 120 4.33 -4.71 14.88
C PHE A 120 5.01 -5.80 15.71
N SER A 121 6.33 -5.67 15.87
CA SER A 121 7.12 -6.54 16.75
C SER A 121 7.33 -5.84 18.10
N PRO A 122 6.71 -6.30 19.21
CA PRO A 122 6.95 -5.73 20.53
C PRO A 122 8.41 -6.00 20.98
N PRO A 123 8.99 -5.11 21.80
CA PRO A 123 10.32 -5.35 22.35
C PRO A 123 10.32 -6.63 23.20
N GLN A 124 11.18 -7.59 22.86
CA GLN A 124 11.27 -8.84 23.61
C GLN A 124 12.09 -8.65 24.89
N PRO A 125 11.67 -9.24 26.03
CA PRO A 125 12.37 -9.12 27.31
C PRO A 125 13.75 -9.82 27.37
N GLY A 126 14.30 -10.28 26.24
CA GLY A 126 15.58 -10.98 26.13
C GLY A 126 16.62 -10.33 25.20
N ASP A 127 16.28 -9.29 24.43
CA ASP A 127 17.20 -8.68 23.44
C ASP A 127 18.25 -7.73 24.04
N GLY A 128 18.54 -7.89 25.33
CA GLY A 128 19.57 -7.16 26.04
C GLY A 128 19.54 -7.44 27.53
N GLU A 129 20.24 -8.50 27.96
CA GLU A 129 20.64 -8.78 29.36
C GLU A 129 21.47 -7.63 30.02
N ARG A 130 21.44 -6.41 29.49
CA ARG A 130 22.13 -5.24 30.04
C ARG A 130 21.36 -3.92 30.08
N ALA A 131 20.06 -3.88 29.77
CA ALA A 131 19.30 -2.63 29.92
C ALA A 131 18.15 -2.79 30.93
N PRO A 132 18.32 -2.40 32.21
CA PRO A 132 17.25 -2.36 33.21
C PRO A 132 16.31 -1.16 33.01
N GLY A 133 15.99 -0.82 31.76
CA GLY A 133 15.23 0.38 31.37
C GLY A 133 13.93 0.06 30.65
N ASN A 134 12.97 0.98 30.71
CA ASN A 134 11.73 0.92 29.95
C ASN A 134 12.06 0.79 28.44
N PRO A 135 11.57 -0.25 27.73
CA PRO A 135 11.91 -0.49 26.33
C PRO A 135 11.25 0.51 25.36
N TYR A 136 10.36 1.36 25.86
CA TYR A 136 9.67 2.39 25.08
C TYR A 136 10.38 3.74 25.15
N CYS A 137 10.23 4.52 24.07
CA CYS A 137 10.89 5.83 23.95
C CYS A 137 10.40 6.82 25.00
N GLN A 138 11.34 7.48 25.69
CA GLN A 138 11.05 8.44 26.77
C GLN A 138 10.85 9.87 26.25
N SER A 139 11.56 10.25 25.18
CA SER A 139 11.41 11.58 24.57
C SER A 139 10.67 11.48 23.24
N ARG A 140 9.90 12.53 22.94
CA ARG A 140 9.17 12.68 21.67
C ARG A 140 10.10 12.62 20.47
N ASP A 141 11.27 13.24 20.55
CA ASP A 141 12.26 13.23 19.47
C ASP A 141 12.84 11.83 19.23
N ALA A 142 13.14 11.09 20.31
CA ALA A 142 13.60 9.71 20.20
C ALA A 142 12.52 8.81 19.59
N LEU A 143 11.26 9.01 19.99
CA LEU A 143 10.10 8.31 19.45
C LEU A 143 9.92 8.54 17.95
N LEU A 144 9.88 9.81 17.51
CA LEU A 144 9.75 10.17 16.10
C LEU A 144 10.92 9.65 15.27
N ASN A 145 12.14 9.73 15.81
CA ASN A 145 13.33 9.19 15.15
C ASN A 145 13.29 7.66 15.03
N ALA A 146 12.85 6.95 16.07
CA ALA A 146 12.71 5.49 16.06
C ALA A 146 11.64 5.00 15.08
N MET A 147 10.49 5.70 15.00
CA MET A 147 9.40 5.41 14.04
C MET A 147 9.73 5.82 12.60
N SER A 148 10.54 6.86 12.39
CA SER A 148 10.89 7.30 11.02
C SER A 148 11.97 6.43 10.38
N ASN A 149 12.90 5.92 11.18
CA ASN A 149 14.07 5.19 10.67
C ASN A 149 13.99 3.67 10.86
N GLY A 150 12.94 3.15 11.50
CA GLY A 150 12.66 1.73 11.52
C GLY A 150 12.27 1.19 10.15
N GLY A 151 11.99 -0.10 10.06
CA GLY A 151 11.69 -0.75 8.80
C GLY A 151 11.06 -2.11 8.98
N ARG A 152 10.80 -2.76 7.85
CA ARG A 152 10.38 -4.16 7.80
C ARG A 152 11.60 -5.02 7.48
N HIS A 153 11.64 -6.22 8.03
CA HIS A 153 12.67 -7.21 7.75
C HIS A 153 12.09 -8.33 6.88
N GLY A 154 11.81 -8.00 5.62
CA GLY A 154 11.13 -8.89 4.68
C GLY A 154 9.89 -8.21 4.06
N PHE A 155 9.45 -8.75 2.93
CA PHE A 155 8.28 -8.23 2.23
C PHE A 155 7.00 -8.49 3.02
N ASP A 156 6.22 -7.44 3.26
CA ASP A 156 5.01 -7.43 4.11
C ASP A 156 5.23 -7.96 5.55
N ALA A 157 6.47 -7.99 6.04
CA ALA A 157 6.78 -8.38 7.41
C ALA A 157 6.35 -7.30 8.42
N ALA A 158 6.16 -7.68 9.68
CA ALA A 158 5.84 -6.73 10.75
C ALA A 158 6.86 -5.57 10.83
N TYR A 159 6.38 -4.38 11.14
CA TYR A 159 7.23 -3.20 11.24
C TYR A 159 7.97 -3.18 12.58
N THR A 160 9.28 -2.90 12.53
CA THR A 160 10.15 -2.79 13.70
C THR A 160 10.79 -1.40 13.73
N SER A 161 10.63 -0.67 14.83
CA SER A 161 11.29 0.63 15.03
C SER A 161 12.81 0.47 15.10
N GLN A 162 13.54 1.48 14.60
CA GLN A 162 14.99 1.43 14.64
C GLN A 162 15.49 1.74 16.06
N GLY A 163 16.12 0.75 16.68
CA GLY A 163 17.01 0.97 17.82
C GLY A 163 18.37 1.41 17.31
N LYS A 164 18.58 2.70 17.02
CA LYS A 164 19.87 3.19 16.54
C LYS A 164 20.93 2.93 17.61
N CYS A 165 21.90 2.08 17.28
CA CYS A 165 23.15 1.93 18.02
C CYS A 165 24.26 1.95 16.97
N HIS A 166 24.91 3.10 16.79
CA HIS A 166 26.08 3.21 15.92
C HIS A 166 27.25 3.65 16.79
N ILE A 167 28.19 2.72 17.01
CA ILE A 167 29.56 2.81 17.58
C ILE A 167 29.76 3.55 18.92
N ASP A 168 29.00 4.61 19.22
CA ASP A 168 28.99 5.35 20.49
C ASP A 168 27.58 5.32 21.12
N CYS A 169 27.18 4.15 21.61
CA CYS A 169 25.83 3.97 22.19
C CYS A 169 25.75 4.46 23.63
N PHE A 170 25.53 5.76 23.80
CA PHE A 170 24.92 6.32 25.01
C PHE A 170 23.40 6.53 24.89
N ALA A 171 22.82 6.31 23.70
CA ALA A 171 21.37 6.41 23.48
C ALA A 171 20.69 5.03 23.57
N PRO A 172 19.69 4.83 24.44
CA PRO A 172 18.99 3.56 24.58
C PRO A 172 18.15 3.22 23.33
N ARG A 173 18.19 1.95 22.90
CA ARG A 173 17.25 1.41 21.92
C ARG A 173 15.84 1.55 22.51
N CYS A 174 14.93 2.18 21.76
CA CYS A 174 13.57 2.35 22.21
C CYS A 174 12.58 2.04 21.09
N SER A 175 11.41 1.54 21.48
CA SER A 175 10.32 1.20 20.56
C SER A 175 9.11 2.10 20.79
N TYR A 176 8.26 2.22 19.76
CA TYR A 176 6.92 2.77 19.95
C TYR A 176 6.00 1.70 20.54
N ARG A 177 4.85 2.11 21.09
CA ARG A 177 3.91 1.22 21.77
C ARG A 177 2.68 0.97 20.91
N TRP A 178 2.20 -0.27 20.84
CA TRP A 178 0.86 -0.53 20.32
C TRP A 178 -0.16 -0.29 21.43
N PHE A 179 -1.10 0.64 21.21
CA PHE A 179 -2.16 0.95 22.16
C PHE A 179 -3.42 0.15 21.84
N THR A 180 -4.11 -0.31 22.88
CA THR A 180 -5.49 -0.81 22.74
C THR A 180 -6.44 0.33 22.43
N SER A 181 -7.58 0.06 21.83
CA SER A 181 -8.54 1.11 21.46
C SER A 181 -9.01 1.92 22.68
N ALA A 182 -9.13 1.28 23.86
CA ALA A 182 -9.41 1.97 25.12
C ALA A 182 -8.30 2.98 25.51
N GLU A 183 -7.04 2.58 25.38
CA GLU A 183 -5.90 3.49 25.63
C GLU A 183 -5.82 4.61 24.59
N VAL A 184 -6.16 4.31 23.32
CA VAL A 184 -6.33 5.34 22.28
C VAL A 184 -7.38 6.35 22.75
N CYS A 185 -8.56 5.92 23.22
CA CYS A 185 -9.58 6.83 23.76
C CYS A 185 -9.01 7.78 24.81
N ASP A 186 -8.25 7.24 25.76
CA ASP A 186 -7.68 8.00 26.87
C ASP A 186 -6.65 9.03 26.39
N ILE A 187 -5.82 8.67 25.41
CA ILE A 187 -4.91 9.60 24.74
C ILE A 187 -5.72 10.72 24.07
N LEU A 188 -6.74 10.37 23.29
CA LEU A 188 -7.50 11.35 22.53
C LEU A 188 -8.28 12.32 23.45
N ARG A 189 -8.71 11.88 24.64
CA ARG A 189 -9.44 12.71 25.61
C ARG A 189 -8.64 13.93 26.07
N LYS A 190 -7.30 13.94 25.91
CA LYS A 190 -6.45 15.09 26.21
C LYS A 190 -6.71 16.29 25.29
N PHE A 191 -7.34 16.08 24.14
CA PHE A 191 -7.51 17.08 23.09
C PHE A 191 -8.96 17.55 22.96
N ASP A 192 -9.16 18.79 22.54
CA ASP A 192 -10.49 19.29 22.19
C ASP A 192 -10.93 18.91 20.78
N GLY A 193 -9.98 18.51 19.94
CA GLY A 193 -10.21 17.95 18.63
C GLY A 193 -8.89 17.66 17.92
N ILE A 194 -8.97 16.89 16.83
CA ILE A 194 -7.79 16.49 16.04
C ILE A 194 -8.09 16.75 14.57
N VAL A 195 -7.17 17.39 13.87
CA VAL A 195 -7.38 17.77 12.48
C VAL A 195 -6.30 17.13 11.61
N PHE A 196 -6.74 16.33 10.64
CA PHE A 196 -5.88 15.80 9.58
C PHE A 196 -6.06 16.68 8.35
N VAL A 197 -4.97 17.18 7.78
CA VAL A 197 -4.97 18.06 6.63
C VAL A 197 -4.00 17.51 5.60
N GLY A 198 -4.48 17.14 4.43
CA GLY A 198 -3.58 16.62 3.42
C GLY A 198 -4.24 15.93 2.26
N ASP A 199 -3.40 15.24 1.50
CA ASP A 199 -3.77 14.51 0.30
C ASP A 199 -4.07 13.04 0.56
N ASP A 200 -4.20 12.27 -0.52
CA ASP A 200 -4.61 10.86 -0.46
C ASP A 200 -3.64 9.99 0.36
N THR A 201 -2.36 10.36 0.50
CA THR A 201 -1.42 9.61 1.36
C THR A 201 -1.77 9.70 2.85
N LEU A 202 -2.26 10.87 3.28
CA LEU A 202 -2.70 11.05 4.67
C LEU A 202 -4.11 10.50 4.89
N ALA A 203 -4.92 10.42 3.82
CA ALA A 203 -6.23 9.79 3.87
C ALA A 203 -6.13 8.32 4.30
N ASP A 204 -5.10 7.58 3.86
CA ASP A 204 -4.84 6.20 4.28
C ASP A 204 -4.52 6.10 5.78
N THR A 205 -3.72 7.03 6.31
CA THR A 205 -3.44 7.10 7.76
C THR A 205 -4.70 7.44 8.56
N TYR A 206 -5.52 8.38 8.08
CA TYR A 206 -6.80 8.72 8.70
C TYR A 206 -7.78 7.55 8.64
N ALA A 207 -7.72 6.75 7.57
CA ALA A 207 -8.52 5.56 7.43
C ALA A 207 -8.18 4.51 8.48
N GLY A 208 -6.89 4.22 8.68
CA GLY A 208 -6.42 3.36 9.77
C GLY A 208 -6.82 3.89 11.15
N PHE A 209 -6.79 5.21 11.35
CA PHE A 209 -7.19 5.84 12.60
C PHE A 209 -8.68 5.57 12.91
N ASN A 210 -9.57 5.68 11.92
CA ASN A 210 -10.98 5.36 12.10
C ASN A 210 -11.21 3.87 12.39
N ILE A 211 -10.43 2.98 11.79
CA ILE A 211 -10.49 1.52 12.08
C ILE A 211 -10.15 1.27 13.55
N LEU A 212 -9.06 1.87 14.07
CA LEU A 212 -8.65 1.73 15.47
C LEU A 212 -9.73 2.22 16.45
N LEU A 213 -10.44 3.30 16.11
CA LEU A 213 -11.50 3.84 16.97
C LEU A 213 -12.80 3.03 16.94
N ARG A 214 -13.03 2.31 15.85
CA ARG A 214 -14.26 1.53 15.65
C ARG A 214 -14.12 0.06 15.99
N GLU A 215 -12.89 -0.43 16.14
CA GLU A 215 -12.58 -1.85 16.33
C GLU A 215 -13.16 -2.72 15.20
N ASP A 216 -13.15 -2.21 13.97
CA ASP A 216 -13.85 -2.81 12.84
C ASP A 216 -12.95 -2.84 11.59
N LEU A 217 -12.37 -4.01 11.34
CA LEU A 217 -11.60 -4.33 10.13
C LEU A 217 -12.51 -4.72 8.97
N ALA A 218 -13.68 -5.31 9.25
CA ALA A 218 -14.62 -5.78 8.23
C ALA A 218 -15.16 -4.65 7.36
N THR A 219 -15.52 -3.52 7.97
CA THR A 219 -16.01 -2.34 7.25
C THR A 219 -14.90 -1.33 6.93
N GLY A 220 -13.69 -1.55 7.47
CA GLY A 220 -12.55 -0.66 7.33
C GLY A 220 -12.86 0.78 7.80
N SER A 221 -12.31 1.77 7.11
CA SER A 221 -12.53 3.19 7.43
C SER A 221 -13.94 3.73 7.09
N LEU A 222 -14.77 2.92 6.44
CA LEU A 222 -16.05 3.20 5.76
C LEU A 222 -16.07 4.30 4.68
N ARG A 223 -16.29 3.83 3.44
CA ARG A 223 -17.00 4.49 2.33
C ARG A 223 -18.45 3.95 2.33
N ASP A 224 -19.47 4.79 2.38
CA ASP A 224 -20.86 4.33 2.26
C ASP A 224 -21.15 3.76 0.85
N SER A 225 -21.30 2.45 0.73
CA SER A 225 -22.26 1.83 -0.18
C SER A 225 -22.56 0.41 0.29
N PRO A 226 -23.84 -0.05 0.28
CA PRO A 226 -24.19 -1.38 0.74
C PRO A 226 -23.78 -2.39 -0.32
N VAL A 227 -22.60 -2.97 -0.19
CA VAL A 227 -22.34 -4.32 -0.69
C VAL A 227 -22.07 -5.15 0.54
N ALA A 228 -23.09 -5.90 0.94
CA ALA A 228 -22.98 -6.95 1.93
C ALA A 228 -21.72 -7.77 1.63
N CYS A 229 -20.85 -7.94 2.64
CA CYS A 229 -19.82 -8.96 2.65
C CYS A 229 -20.50 -10.33 2.55
N ALA A 230 -20.89 -10.70 1.35
CA ALA A 230 -21.51 -11.96 1.00
C ALA A 230 -20.59 -12.79 0.10
N TYR A 231 -19.26 -12.65 0.20
CA TYR A 231 -18.31 -13.65 -0.28
C TYR A 231 -17.02 -13.66 0.57
N PRO A 232 -16.46 -14.84 0.85
CA PRO A 232 -15.33 -15.01 1.76
C PRO A 232 -14.06 -14.41 1.15
N CYS A 233 -13.25 -13.77 2.01
CA CYS A 233 -11.92 -13.27 1.67
C CYS A 233 -11.11 -14.37 0.94
N GLY A 234 -10.89 -14.14 -0.35
CA GLY A 234 -10.27 -15.10 -1.24
C GLY A 234 -10.56 -14.74 -2.69
N SER A 235 -9.58 -14.06 -3.30
CA SER A 235 -9.55 -13.62 -4.71
C SER A 235 -10.53 -12.51 -5.10
N LEU A 236 -10.00 -11.30 -5.30
CA LEU A 236 -10.68 -10.29 -6.09
C LEU A 236 -9.88 -10.05 -7.37
N GLN A 237 -10.22 -10.87 -8.37
CA GLN A 237 -10.18 -10.43 -9.75
C GLN A 237 -11.15 -9.25 -9.89
N VAL A 238 -10.60 -8.05 -10.06
CA VAL A 238 -11.38 -6.89 -10.49
C VAL A 238 -11.82 -7.15 -11.93
N THR A 239 -13.09 -7.53 -12.09
CA THR A 239 -13.71 -7.69 -13.40
C THR A 239 -14.04 -6.30 -13.98
N ARG A 240 -13.16 -5.86 -14.87
CA ARG A 240 -13.46 -5.43 -16.25
C ARG A 240 -14.52 -4.34 -16.47
N TYR A 241 -14.07 -3.11 -16.69
CA TYR A 241 -14.54 -2.18 -17.74
C TYR A 241 -13.30 -1.39 -18.19
N THR A 242 -12.88 -1.32 -19.45
CA THR A 242 -13.67 -1.14 -20.67
C THR A 242 -13.04 -1.85 -21.89
N ARG A 243 -13.86 -2.61 -22.63
CA ARG A 243 -13.63 -2.83 -24.07
C ARG A 243 -14.10 -1.56 -24.80
N LYS A 244 -13.32 -1.14 -25.80
CA LYS A 244 -13.51 0.06 -26.63
C LYS A 244 -14.92 0.22 -27.22
N LYS A 245 -15.26 1.49 -27.46
CA LYS A 245 -16.30 2.09 -28.33
C LYS A 245 -17.65 2.39 -27.67
N ALA A 246 -17.82 3.65 -27.21
CA ALA A 246 -18.79 4.59 -27.75
C ALA A 246 -18.51 5.97 -27.15
N ALA A 247 -18.45 6.99 -28.01
CA ALA A 247 -18.31 8.38 -27.63
C ALA A 247 -19.67 8.93 -27.16
N VAL A 248 -19.70 9.66 -26.03
CA VAL A 248 -20.45 10.92 -25.80
C VAL A 248 -19.82 11.59 -24.55
N PRO A 249 -19.56 12.91 -24.55
CA PRO A 249 -18.96 13.62 -23.42
C PRO A 249 -20.05 14.13 -22.46
N LEU A 250 -19.76 14.20 -21.16
CA LEU A 250 -20.35 15.20 -20.26
C LEU A 250 -19.58 15.27 -18.93
N ALA A 251 -19.28 16.52 -18.57
CA ALA A 251 -18.57 16.95 -17.38
C ALA A 251 -19.30 16.57 -16.08
N GLY A 252 -18.54 16.39 -15.00
CA GLY A 252 -19.11 16.28 -13.66
C GLY A 252 -18.08 15.87 -12.61
N LEU A 253 -17.66 16.86 -11.81
CA LEU A 253 -16.85 16.76 -10.59
C LEU A 253 -17.09 15.49 -9.75
N THR A 254 -16.03 14.71 -9.52
CA THR A 254 -16.01 13.68 -8.46
C THR A 254 -15.46 14.32 -7.18
N LEU A 255 -16.37 14.67 -6.27
CA LEU A 255 -16.05 15.21 -4.94
C LEU A 255 -16.17 14.05 -3.93
N VAL A 256 -15.04 13.57 -3.41
CA VAL A 256 -14.98 12.49 -2.42
C VAL A 256 -15.29 13.10 -1.04
N HIS A 257 -16.51 12.87 -0.56
CA HIS A 257 -16.92 13.27 0.79
C HIS A 257 -16.44 12.24 1.82
N LEU A 258 -15.37 12.56 2.55
CA LEU A 258 -15.10 11.94 3.86
C LEU A 258 -16.08 12.54 4.88
N VAL A 259 -16.99 11.70 5.37
CA VAL A 259 -18.00 12.08 6.36
C VAL A 259 -17.30 12.42 7.69
N SER A 260 -17.60 13.62 8.20
CA SER A 260 -17.18 14.05 9.54
C SER A 260 -18.27 13.66 10.53
N THR A 261 -17.89 13.00 11.63
CA THR A 261 -18.76 12.75 12.79
C THR A 261 -19.02 14.07 13.52
N PRO A 262 -20.15 14.73 13.21
CA PRO A 262 -21.12 14.96 14.28
C PRO A 262 -22.60 14.91 13.85
N SER A 263 -22.94 14.49 12.62
CA SER A 263 -24.32 14.69 12.08
C SER A 263 -25.21 13.44 11.95
N VAL A 264 -24.77 12.26 12.38
CA VAL A 264 -25.61 11.04 12.24
C VAL A 264 -26.65 10.88 13.37
N LEU A 265 -26.61 11.68 14.44
CA LEU A 265 -27.50 11.45 15.59
C LEU A 265 -28.88 12.14 15.53
N ALA A 266 -29.23 12.86 14.44
CA ALA A 266 -30.46 13.65 14.41
C ALA A 266 -31.61 13.05 13.57
N THR A 267 -31.42 11.91 12.87
CA THR A 267 -32.45 11.41 11.95
C THR A 267 -32.59 9.89 11.94
N ILE A 268 -32.80 9.28 13.10
CA ILE A 268 -33.38 7.93 13.15
C ILE A 268 -34.65 8.01 13.99
N ASN A 269 -35.74 8.37 13.31
CA ASN A 269 -37.08 8.18 13.84
C ASN A 269 -37.30 6.69 14.07
N ALA A 270 -37.87 6.40 15.23
CA ALA A 270 -38.28 5.09 15.71
C ALA A 270 -38.99 4.27 14.62
N HIS A 271 -38.48 3.06 14.35
CA HIS A 271 -39.27 1.84 14.32
C HIS A 271 -38.34 0.61 14.24
N ASN A 272 -38.31 -0.14 15.34
CA ASN A 272 -38.02 -1.57 15.46
C ASN A 272 -36.75 -2.14 14.80
N TRP A 273 -35.58 -1.89 15.38
CA TRP A 273 -34.43 -2.82 15.36
C TRP A 273 -33.73 -2.81 16.73
N ALA A 274 -34.44 -3.29 17.75
CA ALA A 274 -33.87 -3.53 19.07
C ALA A 274 -33.22 -4.92 19.09
N GLY A 275 -31.93 -5.00 18.78
CA GLY A 275 -31.12 -6.18 19.04
C GLY A 275 -30.09 -6.50 17.97
N LEU A 276 -29.00 -5.70 17.87
CA LEU A 276 -27.67 -6.12 17.37
C LEU A 276 -26.66 -4.94 17.26
N LEU A 277 -26.75 -3.93 18.13
CA LEU A 277 -25.73 -2.88 18.21
C LEU A 277 -24.99 -3.02 19.54
N THR A 278 -23.81 -3.64 19.50
CA THR A 278 -22.80 -3.42 20.52
C THR A 278 -22.45 -1.93 20.50
N PRO A 279 -22.40 -1.24 21.66
CA PRO A 279 -22.14 0.19 21.69
C PRO A 279 -20.73 0.47 21.18
N SER A 280 -20.59 1.18 20.07
CA SER A 280 -19.32 1.75 19.64
C SER A 280 -18.77 2.64 20.77
N VAL A 281 -17.63 2.26 21.35
CA VAL A 281 -17.05 2.82 22.58
C VAL A 281 -16.59 4.30 22.45
N LEU A 282 -16.63 4.89 21.25
CA LEU A 282 -15.98 6.17 20.96
C LEU A 282 -16.89 7.18 20.22
N SER A 283 -17.87 7.73 20.92
CA SER A 283 -18.73 8.81 20.38
C SER A 283 -18.30 10.24 20.79
N GLY A 284 -17.11 10.45 21.35
CA GLY A 284 -16.85 11.67 22.14
C GLY A 284 -15.93 12.76 21.59
N ILE A 285 -15.00 12.43 20.67
CA ILE A 285 -13.85 13.33 20.40
C ILE A 285 -13.88 13.78 18.94
N PRO A 286 -13.98 15.09 18.66
CA PRO A 286 -14.16 15.57 17.31
C PRO A 286 -12.85 15.47 16.53
N HIS A 287 -12.83 14.63 15.50
CA HIS A 287 -11.74 14.55 14.54
C HIS A 287 -12.26 14.77 13.12
N ALA A 288 -11.43 15.32 12.24
CA ALA A 288 -11.82 15.51 10.85
C ALA A 288 -10.62 15.41 9.90
N PHE A 289 -10.87 14.85 8.72
CA PHE A 289 -10.00 14.98 7.57
C PHE A 289 -10.42 16.16 6.69
N LEU A 290 -9.41 16.95 6.32
CA LEU A 290 -9.49 18.14 5.50
C LEU A 290 -8.65 17.90 4.24
N ALA A 291 -9.30 17.35 3.21
CA ALA A 291 -8.65 17.05 1.94
C ALA A 291 -8.13 18.33 1.28
N THR A 292 -6.84 18.34 0.96
CA THR A 292 -6.22 19.40 0.16
C THR A 292 -5.10 18.80 -0.70
N SER A 293 -4.96 19.30 -1.91
CA SER A 293 -3.95 18.87 -2.89
C SER A 293 -3.06 20.03 -3.35
N SER A 294 -3.20 21.21 -2.75
CA SER A 294 -2.51 22.42 -3.13
C SER A 294 -2.32 23.37 -1.95
N SER A 295 -1.40 24.32 -2.11
CA SER A 295 -1.33 25.52 -1.29
C SER A 295 -1.31 26.74 -2.23
N PRO A 296 -2.19 27.74 -2.05
CA PRO A 296 -3.21 27.85 -1.00
C PRO A 296 -4.29 26.76 -1.05
N ALA A 297 -4.82 26.41 0.12
CA ALA A 297 -5.92 25.46 0.24
C ALA A 297 -7.27 26.08 -0.17
N PRO A 298 -8.25 25.28 -0.62
CA PRO A 298 -9.57 25.80 -0.97
C PRO A 298 -10.26 26.47 0.23
N ARG A 299 -10.98 27.57 -0.02
CA ARG A 299 -11.62 28.39 1.03
C ARG A 299 -12.49 27.57 1.99
N GLY A 300 -13.28 26.62 1.48
CA GLY A 300 -14.13 25.76 2.30
C GLY A 300 -13.35 24.88 3.29
N VAL A 301 -12.13 24.48 2.92
CA VAL A 301 -11.23 23.69 3.78
C VAL A 301 -10.69 24.58 4.90
N ILE A 302 -10.26 25.80 4.57
CA ILE A 302 -9.80 26.81 5.53
C ILE A 302 -10.91 27.17 6.53
N GLU A 303 -12.13 27.38 6.05
CA GLU A 303 -13.28 27.67 6.92
C GLU A 303 -13.65 26.49 7.83
N LYS A 304 -13.55 25.25 7.34
CA LYS A 304 -13.74 24.05 8.17
C LYS A 304 -12.65 23.92 9.22
N PHE A 305 -11.38 24.20 8.87
CA PHE A 305 -10.27 24.26 9.82
C PHE A 305 -10.52 25.30 10.92
N ARG A 306 -10.85 26.54 10.53
CA ARG A 306 -11.16 27.61 11.49
C ARG A 306 -12.28 27.22 12.44
N ARG A 307 -13.35 26.59 11.95
CA ARG A 307 -14.43 26.08 12.81
C ARG A 307 -13.97 25.00 13.77
N MET A 308 -13.09 24.09 13.35
CA MET A 308 -12.56 23.03 14.21
C MET A 308 -11.65 23.59 15.30
N VAL A 309 -10.77 24.52 14.97
CA VAL A 309 -9.86 25.13 15.94
C VAL A 309 -10.60 26.11 16.86
N ALA A 310 -11.55 26.90 16.34
CA ALA A 310 -12.36 27.82 17.14
C ALA A 310 -13.38 27.11 18.05
N ARG A 311 -13.74 25.85 17.79
CA ARG A 311 -14.64 25.08 18.65
C ARG A 311 -14.03 24.95 20.05
N GLY A 312 -14.73 25.49 21.05
CA GLY A 312 -14.30 25.41 22.45
C GLY A 312 -13.52 26.62 22.95
N VAL A 313 -13.85 27.84 22.50
CA VAL A 313 -13.48 29.07 23.23
C VAL A 313 -13.91 28.90 24.70
N GLY A 314 -12.94 28.69 25.60
CA GLY A 314 -13.17 28.34 27.02
C GLY A 314 -12.69 26.95 27.47
N ARG A 315 -12.19 26.10 26.56
CA ARG A 315 -11.51 24.84 26.89
C ARG A 315 -10.02 24.95 26.59
N ASN A 316 -9.19 24.74 27.61
CA ASN A 316 -7.73 24.92 27.58
C ASN A 316 -6.95 23.80 26.84
N ARG A 317 -7.63 22.84 26.19
CA ARG A 317 -6.95 21.66 25.61
C ARG A 317 -6.42 21.96 24.21
N PRO A 318 -5.28 21.36 23.83
CA PRO A 318 -4.71 21.56 22.51
C PRO A 318 -5.57 20.94 21.41
N VAL A 319 -5.39 21.45 20.18
CA VAL A 319 -5.98 20.90 18.95
C VAL A 319 -4.83 20.49 18.01
N PRO A 320 -4.37 19.24 18.05
CA PRO A 320 -3.29 18.76 17.21
C PRO A 320 -3.66 18.78 15.73
N VAL A 321 -2.70 19.15 14.89
CA VAL A 321 -2.84 19.17 13.44
C VAL A 321 -1.82 18.23 12.80
N ILE A 322 -2.30 17.24 12.08
CA ILE A 322 -1.49 16.30 11.29
C ILE A 322 -1.54 16.75 9.85
N LEU A 323 -0.39 17.09 9.28
CA LEU A 323 -0.25 17.69 7.96
C LEU A 323 0.56 16.77 7.03
N SER A 324 0.10 16.59 5.79
CA SER A 324 0.90 15.97 4.73
C SER A 324 0.46 16.48 3.36
N LEU A 325 1.43 16.75 2.48
CA LEU A 325 1.18 17.00 1.06
C LEU A 325 2.36 16.43 0.31
N SER A 326 2.15 15.45 -0.58
CA SER A 326 3.27 14.81 -1.26
C SER A 326 2.89 14.35 -2.68
N LEU A 327 2.11 13.27 -2.80
CA LEU A 327 1.80 12.67 -4.10
C LEU A 327 0.99 13.60 -4.99
N SER A 328 0.02 14.31 -4.39
CA SER A 328 -0.85 15.24 -5.12
C SER A 328 -0.10 16.42 -5.73
N THR A 329 1.04 16.80 -5.15
CA THR A 329 1.87 17.93 -5.58
C THR A 329 3.11 17.48 -6.35
N SER A 330 3.18 16.20 -6.74
CA SER A 330 4.35 15.59 -7.40
C SER A 330 5.66 15.83 -6.63
N TYR A 331 5.62 15.71 -5.29
CA TYR A 331 6.75 15.92 -4.40
C TYR A 331 7.38 17.33 -4.50
N SER A 332 6.54 18.36 -4.67
CA SER A 332 6.98 19.75 -4.72
C SER A 332 7.33 20.29 -3.32
N LEU A 333 8.63 20.45 -3.03
CA LEU A 333 9.11 21.01 -1.76
C LEU A 333 8.63 22.44 -1.53
N SER A 334 8.54 23.27 -2.58
CA SER A 334 8.04 24.65 -2.46
C SER A 334 6.58 24.67 -2.02
N THR A 335 5.75 23.81 -2.61
CA THR A 335 4.33 23.69 -2.23
C THR A 335 4.17 23.18 -0.80
N ALA A 336 5.02 22.24 -0.37
CA ALA A 336 5.05 21.75 1.01
C ALA A 336 5.35 22.88 2.00
N LYS A 337 6.39 23.68 1.73
CA LYS A 337 6.79 24.85 2.55
C LYS A 337 5.65 25.86 2.64
N SER A 338 5.07 26.24 1.50
CA SER A 338 3.92 27.16 1.47
C SER A 338 2.73 26.63 2.27
N SER A 339 2.46 25.32 2.21
CA SER A 339 1.38 24.73 2.99
C SER A 339 1.67 24.73 4.49
N MET A 340 2.90 24.42 4.91
CA MET A 340 3.29 24.51 6.33
C MET A 340 3.08 25.93 6.85
N ASP A 341 3.57 26.93 6.10
CA ASP A 341 3.46 28.35 6.46
C ASP A 341 1.99 28.81 6.52
N GLU A 342 1.15 28.36 5.57
CA GLU A 342 -0.29 28.64 5.53
C GLU A 342 -1.02 28.13 6.77
N TRP A 343 -0.85 26.84 7.12
CA TRP A 343 -1.57 26.24 8.25
C TRP A 343 -1.05 26.72 9.59
N LEU A 344 0.26 26.97 9.73
CA LEU A 344 0.84 27.60 10.92
C LEU A 344 0.26 28.99 11.14
N THR A 345 0.19 29.82 10.10
CA THR A 345 -0.36 31.18 10.19
C THR A 345 -1.84 31.15 10.60
N LEU A 346 -2.63 30.25 10.01
CA LEU A 346 -4.04 30.07 10.37
C LEU A 346 -4.23 29.61 11.82
N ALA A 347 -3.34 28.75 12.31
CA ALA A 347 -3.39 28.24 13.68
C ALA A 347 -2.95 29.30 14.70
N GLN A 348 -1.88 30.07 14.42
CA GLN A 348 -1.45 31.19 15.25
C GLN A 348 -2.55 32.25 15.40
N ALA A 349 -3.27 32.55 14.32
CA ALA A 349 -4.41 33.48 14.34
C ALA A 349 -5.57 33.02 15.24
N SER A 350 -5.64 31.72 15.58
CA SER A 350 -6.67 31.18 16.48
C SER A 350 -6.37 31.44 17.97
N GLY A 351 -5.12 31.76 18.32
CA GLY A 351 -4.68 31.91 19.71
C GLY A 351 -4.66 30.63 20.56
N ARG A 352 -4.87 29.46 19.95
CA ARG A 352 -4.85 28.17 20.66
C ARG A 352 -3.52 27.45 20.55
N ASN A 353 -3.22 26.60 21.53
CA ASN A 353 -2.13 25.64 21.41
C ASN A 353 -2.48 24.56 20.36
N THR A 354 -1.78 24.57 19.24
CA THR A 354 -2.00 23.67 18.10
C THR A 354 -0.67 23.00 17.74
N PRO A 355 -0.31 21.86 18.37
CA PRO A 355 0.89 21.13 18.00
C PRO A 355 0.74 20.55 16.59
N PHE A 356 1.80 20.64 15.79
CA PHE A 356 1.80 20.19 14.40
C PHE A 356 2.72 18.99 14.19
N LEU A 357 2.24 18.01 13.43
CA LEU A 357 3.00 16.88 12.92
C LEU A 357 3.01 16.91 11.40
N TRP A 358 4.20 16.97 10.80
CA TRP A 358 4.40 16.69 9.39
C TRP A 358 4.58 15.19 9.16
N VAL A 359 3.71 14.59 8.37
CA VAL A 359 3.80 13.19 7.96
C VAL A 359 4.38 13.12 6.55
N GLY A 360 5.57 12.52 6.43
CA GLY A 360 6.24 12.31 5.15
C GLY A 360 5.49 11.31 4.26
N PRO A 361 5.79 11.27 2.96
CA PRO A 361 5.11 10.38 2.03
C PRO A 361 5.38 8.90 2.33
N THR A 362 4.48 8.07 1.83
CA THR A 362 4.76 6.65 1.63
C THR A 362 5.77 6.44 0.51
N ALA A 363 6.53 5.35 0.58
CA ALA A 363 7.35 4.91 -0.53
C ALA A 363 6.45 4.60 -1.73
N PRO A 364 6.91 4.82 -2.98
CA PRO A 364 6.24 4.25 -4.14
C PRO A 364 6.24 2.72 -4.03
N GLY A 365 5.14 2.07 -4.35
CA GLY A 365 5.07 0.61 -4.39
C GLY A 365 5.86 0.03 -5.57
N LEU A 366 6.18 -1.25 -5.51
CA LEU A 366 7.00 -1.95 -6.50
C LEU A 366 6.21 -2.20 -7.81
N GLN A 367 6.03 -1.18 -8.65
CA GLN A 367 5.42 -1.34 -9.98
C GLN A 367 6.45 -1.63 -11.09
N LYS A 368 6.02 -2.36 -12.12
CA LYS A 368 6.88 -3.00 -13.15
C LYS A 368 7.50 -2.03 -14.17
N ASP A 369 7.03 -0.79 -14.25
CA ASP A 369 7.47 0.17 -15.28
C ASP A 369 8.38 1.27 -14.71
N SER A 370 9.65 0.92 -14.50
CA SER A 370 10.69 1.80 -13.94
C SER A 370 11.24 2.81 -14.97
N ARG A 371 10.39 3.60 -15.62
CA ARG A 371 10.91 4.69 -16.50
C ARG A 371 11.38 5.91 -15.71
N ASP A 372 10.86 6.12 -14.51
CA ASP A 372 11.16 7.28 -13.67
C ASP A 372 11.81 6.88 -12.34
N ASN A 373 12.78 7.67 -11.88
CA ASN A 373 13.44 7.54 -10.56
C ASN A 373 12.52 8.03 -9.41
N ILE A 374 11.28 7.54 -9.38
CA ILE A 374 10.23 7.98 -8.43
C ILE A 374 10.64 7.64 -6.99
N HIS A 375 11.29 6.49 -6.77
CA HIS A 375 11.79 6.13 -5.44
C HIS A 375 12.83 7.11 -4.91
N ALA A 376 13.80 7.51 -5.75
CA ALA A 376 14.85 8.46 -5.34
C ALA A 376 14.27 9.85 -5.06
N SER A 377 13.38 10.34 -5.91
CA SER A 377 12.71 11.65 -5.72
C SER A 377 11.79 11.64 -4.49
N SER A 378 10.99 10.59 -4.29
CA SER A 378 10.15 10.45 -3.10
C SER A 378 10.96 10.36 -1.80
N TRP A 379 12.09 9.65 -1.82
CA TRP A 379 12.99 9.55 -0.66
C TRP A 379 13.63 10.90 -0.35
N GLN A 380 14.21 11.56 -1.36
CA GLN A 380 14.84 12.87 -1.19
C GLN A 380 13.83 13.90 -0.66
N TYR A 381 12.64 13.95 -1.26
CA TYR A 381 11.56 14.80 -0.78
C TYR A 381 11.19 14.53 0.69
N SER A 382 11.10 13.25 1.09
CA SER A 382 10.80 12.89 2.48
C SER A 382 11.83 13.48 3.45
N GLN A 383 13.11 13.47 3.09
CA GLN A 383 14.19 14.02 3.93
C GLN A 383 14.13 15.55 3.98
N ASP A 384 14.00 16.20 2.83
CA ASP A 384 14.00 17.65 2.71
C ASP A 384 12.77 18.28 3.36
N ALA A 385 11.57 17.72 3.12
CA ALA A 385 10.33 18.21 3.72
C ALA A 385 10.32 18.01 5.24
N ALA A 386 10.85 16.90 5.75
CA ALA A 386 11.00 16.70 7.20
C ALA A 386 11.96 17.71 7.83
N GLN A 387 13.04 18.08 7.13
CA GLN A 387 13.94 19.12 7.59
C GLN A 387 13.28 20.50 7.61
N GLU A 388 12.55 20.85 6.56
CA GLU A 388 11.82 22.13 6.46
C GLU A 388 10.70 22.25 7.48
N ALA A 389 10.05 21.12 7.82
CA ALA A 389 9.07 21.04 8.91
C ALA A 389 9.73 21.35 10.27
N ARG A 390 10.85 20.68 10.58
CA ARG A 390 11.60 20.91 11.82
C ARG A 390 12.11 22.35 11.94
N ASN A 391 12.60 22.94 10.85
CA ASN A 391 13.03 24.34 10.82
C ASN A 391 11.90 25.33 11.16
N ARG A 392 10.64 24.92 10.98
CA ARG A 392 9.43 25.69 11.32
C ARG A 392 8.84 25.33 12.69
N GLY A 393 9.50 24.47 13.46
CA GLY A 393 9.02 24.01 14.75
C GLY A 393 7.90 22.96 14.69
N LEU A 394 7.69 22.31 13.54
CA LEU A 394 6.83 21.14 13.45
C LEU A 394 7.60 19.87 13.84
N ASP A 395 6.91 18.94 14.47
CA ASP A 395 7.40 17.57 14.57
C ASP A 395 7.34 16.90 13.19
N ALA A 396 8.25 15.96 12.90
CA ALA A 396 8.29 15.27 11.61
C ALA A 396 8.34 13.75 11.79
N LEU A 397 7.46 13.05 11.09
CA LEU A 397 7.34 11.59 11.07
C LEU A 397 7.48 11.07 9.64
N GLY A 398 8.52 10.28 9.38
CA GLY A 398 8.77 9.68 8.06
C GLY A 398 8.02 8.36 7.89
N MET A 399 7.24 8.24 6.81
CA MET A 399 6.49 7.01 6.48
C MET A 399 7.16 6.15 5.40
N TYR A 400 8.19 6.67 4.73
CA TYR A 400 8.87 6.01 3.61
C TYR A 400 9.39 4.61 4.00
N ASN A 401 10.14 4.51 5.10
CA ASN A 401 10.73 3.22 5.50
C ASN A 401 9.68 2.22 6.00
N ALA A 402 8.55 2.70 6.55
CA ALA A 402 7.45 1.84 6.97
C ALA A 402 6.72 1.17 5.79
N THR A 403 6.88 1.71 4.58
CA THR A 403 6.14 1.33 3.38
C THR A 403 7.01 0.78 2.25
N LEU A 404 8.33 1.01 2.26
CA LEU A 404 9.27 0.55 1.22
C LEU A 404 9.21 -0.95 0.88
N GLN A 405 8.86 -1.79 1.86
CA GLN A 405 8.72 -3.24 1.69
C GLN A 405 7.32 -3.74 2.03
N ALA A 406 6.33 -2.86 2.01
CA ALA A 406 4.94 -3.24 2.20
C ALA A 406 4.29 -3.56 0.86
N ASP A 407 3.26 -4.41 0.88
CA ASP A 407 2.52 -4.75 -0.33
C ASP A 407 1.61 -3.58 -0.76
N SER A 408 1.68 -3.23 -2.04
CA SER A 408 0.91 -2.15 -2.65
C SER A 408 0.28 -2.63 -3.94
N TRP A 409 -1.04 -2.45 -4.05
CA TRP A 409 -1.83 -3.00 -5.15
C TRP A 409 -1.84 -2.10 -6.39
N ASP A 410 -1.63 -0.78 -6.23
CA ASP A 410 -1.59 0.19 -7.32
C ASP A 410 -0.29 1.01 -7.39
N GLY A 411 0.68 0.70 -6.53
CA GLY A 411 1.95 1.40 -6.46
C GLY A 411 1.92 2.73 -5.69
N LYS A 412 0.77 3.13 -5.12
CA LYS A 412 0.59 4.41 -4.40
C LYS A 412 -0.08 4.22 -3.04
N HIS A 413 -1.13 3.41 -3.01
CA HIS A 413 -1.89 3.05 -1.84
C HIS A 413 -1.43 1.70 -1.30
N TYR A 414 -1.58 1.57 0.02
CA TYR A 414 -1.25 0.36 0.75
C TYR A 414 -2.49 -0.17 1.44
N GLY A 415 -2.48 -1.48 1.74
CA GLY A 415 -3.61 -2.13 2.42
C GLY A 415 -3.79 -1.68 3.87
N GLU A 416 -4.85 -2.20 4.50
CA GLU A 416 -5.29 -1.86 5.85
C GLU A 416 -4.18 -2.08 6.90
N LYS A 417 -3.31 -3.07 6.70
CA LYS A 417 -2.15 -3.33 7.58
C LYS A 417 -1.25 -2.09 7.71
N VAL A 418 -0.94 -1.43 6.60
CA VAL A 418 -0.09 -0.24 6.58
C VAL A 418 -0.83 0.94 7.18
N ALA A 419 -2.10 1.12 6.83
CA ALA A 419 -2.93 2.17 7.39
C ALA A 419 -2.98 2.11 8.94
N LEU A 420 -3.15 0.91 9.51
CA LEU A 420 -3.14 0.68 10.96
C LEU A 420 -1.81 1.04 11.61
N ILE A 421 -0.67 0.66 10.99
CA ILE A 421 0.66 0.99 11.50
C ILE A 421 0.88 2.51 11.48
N GLN A 422 0.56 3.17 10.37
CA GLN A 422 0.68 4.63 10.25
C GLN A 422 -0.19 5.35 11.29
N ALA A 423 -1.43 4.90 11.46
CA ALA A 423 -2.33 5.45 12.46
C ALA A 423 -1.77 5.26 13.87
N MET A 424 -1.22 4.08 14.18
CA MET A 424 -0.61 3.81 15.48
C MET A 424 0.62 4.68 15.72
N MET A 425 1.43 4.99 14.70
CA MET A 425 2.54 5.93 14.82
C MET A 425 2.06 7.35 15.14
N VAL A 426 0.98 7.80 14.51
CA VAL A 426 0.34 9.10 14.83
C VAL A 426 -0.21 9.10 16.26
N VAL A 427 -0.84 8.02 16.70
CA VAL A 427 -1.32 7.87 18.10
C VAL A 427 -0.15 7.94 19.09
N ASN A 428 1.00 7.34 18.77
CA ASN A 428 2.19 7.44 19.62
C ASN A 428 2.69 8.88 19.74
N TRP A 429 2.68 9.63 18.65
CA TRP A 429 2.97 11.06 18.71
C TRP A 429 1.96 11.82 19.58
N LEU A 430 0.66 11.57 19.41
CA LEU A 430 -0.39 12.17 20.24
C LEU A 430 -0.24 11.80 21.72
N ALA A 431 0.22 10.59 22.03
CA ALA A 431 0.47 10.16 23.42
C ALA A 431 1.60 10.93 24.09
N ALA A 432 2.60 11.35 23.29
CA ALA A 432 3.79 12.08 23.72
C ALA A 432 3.61 13.62 23.79
N LEU A 433 2.42 14.12 23.44
CA LEU A 433 1.96 15.49 23.71
C LEU A 433 1.33 15.57 25.11
#